data_AF-A0A645FZ56-F1
#
_entry.id   AF-A0A645FZ56-F1
#
_cell.length_a   1.000
_cell.length_b   1.000
_cell.length_c   1.000
_cell.angle_alpha   90.00
_cell.angle_beta   90.00
_cell.angle_gamma   90.00
#
_symmetry.space_group_name_H-M   'P 1'
#
loop_
_entity.id
_entity.type
_entity.pdbx_description
1 polymer ?
#
loop_
_entity_poly.entity_id
_entity_poly.type
_entity_poly.pdbx_seq_one_letter_code
_entity_poly.pdbx_strand_id
1 'polypeptide(L)'
;MKVDAQLPKLDSPAHQMLNAALANAVSRDLFVPCAGPWDGDSPWLSDDPDERRWAARLCADCPVLGECRRAGELERWGVWGAVDRSPKSTTSKEIS
;
A
#
# COMPACT_ATOMS: atom_id res chain seq x y z
N MET A 1 24.24 -10.97 -17.65
CA MET A 1 23.11 -10.84 -16.70
C MET A 1 23.19 -9.44 -16.11
N LYS A 2 22.30 -8.53 -16.52
CA LYS A 2 22.18 -7.24 -15.84
C LYS A 2 21.30 -7.52 -14.63
N VAL A 3 21.87 -7.41 -13.44
CA VAL A 3 21.08 -7.28 -12.22
C VAL A 3 20.45 -5.90 -12.36
N ASP A 4 19.17 -5.87 -12.73
CA ASP A 4 18.43 -4.61 -12.84
C ASP A 4 18.56 -3.89 -11.50
N ALA A 5 19.12 -2.68 -11.56
CA ALA A 5 19.41 -1.86 -10.40
C ALA A 5 18.16 -1.80 -9.52
N GLN A 6 18.29 -2.34 -8.31
CA GLN A 6 17.18 -2.40 -7.39
C GLN A 6 16.60 -0.99 -7.21
N LEU A 7 15.28 -0.88 -7.32
CA LEU A 7 14.57 0.39 -7.15
C LEU A 7 14.91 0.96 -5.77
N PRO A 8 15.59 2.12 -5.66
CA PRO A 8 16.20 2.59 -4.41
C PRO A 8 15.24 2.69 -3.22
N LYS A 9 13.94 2.83 -3.49
CA LYS A 9 12.89 2.87 -2.47
C LYS A 9 12.60 1.52 -1.83
N LEU A 10 12.61 0.44 -2.62
CA LEU A 10 12.37 -0.93 -2.13
C LEU A 10 13.47 -1.39 -1.17
N ASP A 11 14.67 -0.83 -1.31
CA ASP A 11 15.80 -1.06 -0.41
C ASP A 11 15.81 -0.17 0.83
N SER A 12 14.88 0.77 0.97
CA SER A 12 14.86 1.63 2.16
C SER A 12 14.62 0.79 3.43
N PRO A 13 15.19 1.18 4.58
CA PRO A 13 14.96 0.47 5.84
C PRO A 13 13.47 0.30 6.19
N ALA A 14 12.64 1.28 5.84
CA ALA A 14 11.20 1.21 6.07
C ALA A 14 10.52 0.12 5.22
N HIS A 15 10.89 -0.02 3.94
CA HIS A 15 10.39 -1.09 3.07
C HIS A 15 10.92 -2.46 3.50
N GLN A 16 12.18 -2.57 3.91
CA GLN A 16 12.74 -3.82 4.44
C GLN A 16 12.01 -4.27 5.72
N MET A 17 11.73 -3.34 6.64
CA MET A 17 10.96 -3.63 7.85
C MET A 17 9.53 -4.08 7.52
N LEU A 18 8.86 -3.43 6.57
CA LEU A 18 7.55 -3.86 6.11
C LEU A 18 7.59 -5.28 5.50
N ASN A 19 8.58 -5.57 4.65
CA ASN A 19 8.74 -6.90 4.08
C ASN A 19 8.95 -7.97 5.15
N ALA A 20 9.77 -7.70 6.17
CA ALA A 20 9.97 -8.61 7.28
C ALA A 20 8.69 -8.82 8.11
N ALA A 21 7.94 -7.75 8.38
CA ALA A 21 6.67 -7.81 9.10
C ALA A 21 5.61 -8.61 8.33
N LEU A 22 5.51 -8.41 7.00
CA LEU A 22 4.63 -9.17 6.12
C LEU A 22 4.98 -10.66 6.12
N ALA A 23 6.27 -10.98 5.96
CA ALA A 23 6.74 -12.37 6.01
C ALA A 23 6.42 -13.03 7.36
N ASN A 24 6.58 -12.31 8.47
CA ASN A 24 6.21 -12.80 9.80
C ASN A 24 4.71 -13.02 9.95
N ALA A 25 3.87 -12.08 9.49
CA ALA A 25 2.43 -12.20 9.54
C ALA A 25 1.93 -13.42 8.76
N VAL A 26 2.45 -13.61 7.54
CA VAL A 26 2.14 -14.78 6.70
C VAL A 26 2.59 -16.08 7.37
N SER A 27 3.81 -16.13 7.94
CA SER A 27 4.29 -17.33 8.64
C SER A 27 3.47 -17.72 9.89
N ARG A 28 2.63 -16.80 10.37
CA ARG A 28 1.77 -16.96 11.55
C ARG A 28 0.29 -17.07 11.15
N ASP A 29 0.00 -17.24 9.86
CA ASP A 29 -1.35 -17.29 9.30
C ASP A 29 -2.22 -16.10 9.72
N LEU A 30 -1.60 -14.92 9.93
CA LEU A 30 -2.32 -13.71 10.25
C LEU A 30 -2.91 -13.10 8.97
N PHE A 31 -4.15 -12.62 9.08
CA PHE A 31 -4.81 -11.96 7.97
C PHE A 31 -4.12 -10.64 7.63
N VAL A 32 -3.57 -10.55 6.41
CA VAL A 32 -3.03 -9.33 5.82
C VAL A 32 -3.93 -8.93 4.66
N PRO A 33 -4.77 -7.89 4.84
CA PRO A 33 -5.78 -7.54 3.86
C PRO A 33 -5.25 -7.29 2.46
N CYS A 34 -4.05 -6.77 2.25
CA CYS A 34 -3.54 -6.54 0.90
C CYS A 34 -2.92 -7.79 0.23
N ALA A 35 -2.65 -8.86 0.99
CA ALA A 35 -2.00 -10.07 0.50
C ALA A 35 -2.98 -11.18 0.06
N GLY A 36 -4.27 -11.01 0.33
CA GLY A 36 -5.31 -11.99 -0.03
C GLY A 36 -5.53 -12.13 -1.54
N PRO A 37 -6.29 -13.16 -1.97
CA PRO A 37 -6.68 -13.28 -3.37
C PRO A 37 -7.65 -12.14 -3.75
N TRP A 38 -7.35 -11.41 -4.82
CA TRP A 38 -8.22 -10.40 -5.42
C TRP A 38 -8.63 -10.88 -6.81
N ASP A 39 -9.92 -10.78 -7.13
CA ASP A 39 -10.41 -10.99 -8.49
C ASP A 39 -10.10 -9.72 -9.29
N GLY A 40 -8.89 -9.63 -9.87
CA GLY A 40 -8.45 -8.50 -10.69
C GLY A 40 -7.38 -7.63 -10.04
N ASP A 41 -7.41 -6.32 -10.36
CA ASP A 41 -6.41 -5.37 -9.87
C ASP A 41 -6.52 -5.16 -8.35
N SER A 42 -5.38 -4.89 -7.71
CA SER A 42 -5.34 -4.70 -6.26
C SER A 42 -6.10 -3.44 -5.84
N PRO A 43 -7.09 -3.52 -4.94
CA PRO A 43 -7.82 -2.35 -4.44
C PRO A 43 -6.93 -1.29 -3.75
N TRP A 44 -5.74 -1.69 -3.30
CA TRP A 44 -4.74 -0.78 -2.70
C TRP A 44 -4.00 0.07 -3.73
N LEU A 45 -3.95 -0.38 -4.97
CA LEU A 45 -3.26 0.29 -6.08
C LEU A 45 -4.21 0.75 -7.19
N SER A 46 -5.51 0.50 -7.03
CA SER A 46 -6.55 0.88 -7.99
C SER A 46 -6.53 2.36 -8.34
N ASP A 47 -6.91 2.68 -9.56
CA ASP A 47 -7.17 4.04 -10.03
C ASP A 47 -8.50 4.60 -9.50
N ASP A 48 -9.44 3.73 -9.10
CA ASP A 48 -10.71 4.14 -8.51
C ASP A 48 -10.52 4.62 -7.05
N PRO A 49 -10.83 5.89 -6.73
CA PRO A 49 -10.72 6.40 -5.37
C PRO A 49 -11.65 5.71 -4.36
N ASP A 50 -12.79 5.17 -4.78
CA ASP A 50 -13.71 4.47 -3.89
C ASP A 50 -13.18 3.07 -3.52
N GLU A 51 -12.53 2.37 -4.45
CA GLU A 51 -11.82 1.12 -4.16
C GLU A 51 -10.68 1.35 -3.18
N ARG A 52 -9.87 2.40 -3.38
CA ARG A 52 -8.82 2.78 -2.44
C ARG A 52 -9.39 3.18 -1.07
N ARG A 53 -10.51 3.89 -1.01
CA ARG A 53 -11.18 4.24 0.25
C ARG A 53 -11.69 3.00 0.98
N TRP A 54 -12.21 2.02 0.25
CA TRP A 54 -12.59 0.72 0.81
C TRP A 54 -11.37 -0.03 1.35
N ALA A 55 -10.30 -0.14 0.57
CA ALA A 55 -9.04 -0.79 0.97
C ALA A 55 -8.43 -0.16 2.24
N ALA A 56 -8.47 1.18 2.35
CA ALA A 56 -7.98 1.90 3.53
C ALA A 56 -8.74 1.52 4.80
N ARG A 57 -10.07 1.37 4.71
CA ARG A 57 -10.90 0.92 5.84
C ARG A 57 -10.60 -0.52 6.22
N LEU A 58 -10.44 -1.39 5.23
CA LEU A 58 -10.14 -2.81 5.46
C LEU A 58 -8.78 -3.00 6.15
N CYS A 59 -7.82 -2.11 5.90
CA CYS A 59 -6.51 -2.15 6.53
C CYS A 59 -6.45 -1.70 7.99
N ALA A 60 -7.50 -1.11 8.56
CA ALA A 60 -7.44 -0.42 9.85
C ALA A 60 -6.94 -1.31 11.02
N ASP A 61 -7.20 -2.62 10.97
CA ASP A 61 -6.82 -3.58 12.02
C ASP A 61 -5.70 -4.55 11.55
N CYS A 62 -4.98 -4.19 10.49
CA CYS A 62 -3.92 -5.03 9.94
C CYS A 62 -2.74 -5.19 10.94
N PRO A 63 -2.22 -6.41 11.17
CA PRO A 63 -1.15 -6.65 12.14
C PRO A 63 0.17 -5.95 11.78
N VAL A 64 0.37 -5.55 10.52
CA VAL A 64 1.57 -4.86 10.03
C VAL A 64 1.33 -3.36 9.77
N LEU A 65 0.25 -2.79 10.33
CA LEU A 65 -0.18 -1.42 10.05
C LEU A 65 0.91 -0.38 10.33
N GLY A 66 1.67 -0.54 11.41
CA GLY A 66 2.71 0.40 11.82
C GLY A 66 3.84 0.49 10.81
N GLU A 67 4.40 -0.65 10.42
CA GLU A 67 5.46 -0.77 9.42
C GLU A 67 4.95 -0.32 8.04
N CYS A 68 3.71 -0.67 7.69
CA CYS A 68 3.10 -0.26 6.43
C CYS A 68 2.91 1.26 6.36
N ARG A 69 2.50 1.89 7.47
CA ARG A 69 2.40 3.34 7.55
C ARG A 69 3.76 4.01 7.34
N ARG A 70 4.81 3.51 7.99
CA ARG A 70 6.18 4.05 7.88
C ARG A 70 6.75 3.89 6.48
N ALA A 71 6.63 2.71 5.87
CA ALA A 71 7.09 2.49 4.50
C ALA A 71 6.40 3.44 3.52
N GLY A 72 5.08 3.57 3.63
CA GLY A 72 4.34 4.39 2.69
C GLY A 72 4.57 5.91 2.86
N GLU A 73 5.27 6.39 3.90
CA GLU A 73 5.70 7.82 3.95
C GLU A 73 6.59 8.19 2.74
N LEU A 74 7.19 7.18 2.10
CA LEU A 74 8.01 7.32 0.90
C LEU A 74 7.20 7.20 -0.41
N GLU A 75 5.91 6.87 -0.29
CA GLU A 75 5.02 6.56 -1.40
C GLU A 75 4.05 7.70 -1.68
N ARG A 76 3.80 7.93 -2.98
CA ARG A 76 2.99 9.05 -3.49
C ARG A 76 1.65 8.61 -4.08
N TRP A 77 1.37 7.31 -4.02
CA TRP A 77 0.18 6.71 -4.62
C TRP A 77 -0.22 5.45 -3.86
N GLY A 78 -1.51 5.14 -3.92
CA GLY A 78 -2.09 3.93 -3.35
C GLY A 78 -2.34 4.03 -1.85
N VAL A 79 -2.84 2.93 -1.30
CA VAL A 79 -3.23 2.80 0.11
C VAL A 79 -2.12 2.14 0.90
N TRP A 80 -1.66 2.82 1.94
CA TRP A 80 -0.56 2.39 2.78
C TRP A 80 -0.84 2.75 4.23
N GLY A 81 -0.73 1.79 5.15
CA GLY A 81 -0.97 2.04 6.57
C GLY A 81 -2.36 2.62 6.87
N ALA A 82 -3.38 2.11 6.15
CA ALA A 82 -4.76 2.59 6.17
C ALA A 82 -4.96 4.05 5.70
N VAL A 83 -4.03 4.59 4.91
CA VAL A 83 -4.09 5.95 4.36
C VAL A 83 -3.98 5.89 2.84
N ASP A 84 -4.96 6.45 2.13
CA ASP A 84 -4.83 6.73 0.70
C ASP A 84 -3.88 7.91 0.50
N ARG A 85 -2.75 7.64 -0.16
CA ARG A 85 -1.70 8.64 -0.47
C ARG A 85 -1.77 9.15 -1.89
N SER A 86 -2.71 8.68 -2.70
CA SER A 86 -2.94 9.20 -4.04
C SER A 86 -3.30 10.70 -3.99
N PRO A 87 -2.78 11.52 -4.91
CA PRO A 87 -3.17 12.92 -5.01
C PRO A 87 -4.68 13.00 -5.14
N LYS A 88 -5.33 13.82 -4.30
CA LYS A 88 -6.73 14.17 -4.52
C LYS A 88 -6.77 14.87 -5.87
N SER A 89 -7.55 14.35 -6.81
CA SER A 89 -7.91 15.12 -7.99
C SER A 89 -8.63 16.36 -7.48
N THR A 90 -7.94 17.50 -7.45
CA THR A 90 -8.63 18.78 -7.40
C THR A 90 -9.45 18.79 -8.67
N THR A 91 -10.76 18.61 -8.52
CA THR A 91 -11.73 18.92 -9.56
C THR A 91 -11.37 20.31 -10.06
N SER A 92 -10.74 20.37 -11.24
CA SER A 92 -10.83 21.56 -12.07
C SER A 92 -12.32 21.76 -12.24
N LYS A 93 -12.83 22.72 -11.49
CA LYS A 93 -14.10 23.35 -11.72
C LYS A 93 -14.01 23.86 -13.15
N GLU A 94 -14.50 23.07 -14.11
CA GLU A 94 -14.68 23.55 -15.47
C GLU A 94 -15.62 24.75 -15.36
N ILE A 95 -15.03 25.90 -15.66
CA ILE A 95 -15.67 27.19 -15.76
C ILE A 95 -16.52 27.14 -17.03
N SER A 96 -17.83 27.34 -16.80
CA SER A 96 -18.82 28.05 -17.63
C SER A 96 -18.85 27.87 -19.14
#